data_AF-A0A496QRK6-F1
#
_entry.id   AF-A0A496QRK6-F1
#
_cell.length_a   1.000
_cell.length_b   1.000
_cell.length_c   1.000
_cell.angle_alpha   90.00
_cell.angle_beta   90.00
_cell.angle_gamma   90.00
#
_symmetry.space_group_name_H-M   'P 1'
#
loop_
_entity.id
_entity.type
_entity.pdbx_description
1 polymer ?
#
loop_
_entity_poly.entity_id
_entity_poly.type
_entity_poly.pdbx_seq_one_letter_code
_entity_poly.pdbx_strand_id
1 'polypeptide(L)'
;MIDLEKYITGYWFDIKESAENLYNLEEQFSFSGAQLKSIADEIRFSVEEGIVEYKRSPLLPLFSFLESFKYDSREIDHLENHSYRLAQLIYVILIQRLLARGTIPLHREELNVEIDVEQDIKVIIQDVNRRIKENPELNKNRLIKNILMQMNIYKKELDKMQNLAPNIKPELASSFFANFRKTFDSINESIRENYREFLEEEQLKRDGKSVRDNPLAPFDLTPIARVCSSQAKEVAEVKATVDFVAKERFKMRESLANVLKRKDDILRPIQEEWDEYERMSREVTTDKVDARSLSKAFGSEVVRVLEKQHKS
;
A
#
# COMPACT_ATOMS: atom_id res chain seq x y z
N MET A 1 26.02 6.33 -22.54
CA MET A 1 25.78 5.16 -21.66
C MET A 1 25.91 5.58 -20.20
N ILE A 2 27.02 6.20 -19.80
CA ILE A 2 27.21 6.72 -18.43
C ILE A 2 26.09 7.68 -17.99
N ASP A 3 25.65 8.60 -18.85
CA ASP A 3 24.60 9.57 -18.47
C ASP A 3 23.21 8.94 -18.34
N LEU A 4 22.89 7.95 -19.19
CA LEU A 4 21.66 7.18 -19.09
C LEU A 4 21.63 6.31 -17.83
N GLU A 5 22.73 5.63 -17.51
CA GLU A 5 22.85 4.82 -16.29
C GLU A 5 22.71 5.66 -15.03
N LYS A 6 23.33 6.85 -15.00
CA LYS A 6 23.15 7.82 -13.90
C LYS A 6 21.70 8.29 -13.79
N TYR A 7 21.06 8.60 -14.91
CA TYR A 7 19.65 9.01 -14.94
C TYR A 7 18.73 7.90 -14.40
N ILE A 8 18.90 6.66 -14.86
CA ILE A 8 18.16 5.49 -14.38
C ILE A 8 18.38 5.29 -12.86
N THR A 9 19.63 5.37 -12.41
CA THR A 9 19.98 5.16 -10.99
C THR A 9 19.36 6.24 -10.10
N GLY A 10 19.45 7.51 -10.53
CA GLY A 10 18.83 8.64 -9.82
C GLY A 10 17.31 8.49 -9.76
N TYR A 11 16.67 8.18 -10.88
CA TYR A 11 15.22 8.00 -10.94
C TYR A 11 14.73 6.88 -10.02
N TRP A 12 15.43 5.74 -9.98
CA TRP A 12 15.10 4.65 -9.08
C TRP A 12 15.32 5.02 -7.61
N PHE A 13 16.37 5.78 -7.31
CA PHE A 13 16.62 6.25 -5.95
C PHE A 13 15.45 7.07 -5.42
N ASP A 14 14.98 8.06 -6.21
CA ASP A 14 13.85 8.92 -5.86
C ASP A 14 12.57 8.09 -5.64
N ILE A 15 12.25 7.17 -6.55
CA ILE A 15 11.08 6.28 -6.40
C ILE A 15 11.18 5.44 -5.13
N LYS A 16 12.35 4.87 -4.87
CA LYS A 16 12.56 3.98 -3.73
C LYS A 16 12.40 4.72 -2.40
N GLU A 17 12.86 5.96 -2.32
CA GLU A 17 12.69 6.81 -1.12
C GLU A 17 11.22 7.15 -0.88
N SER A 18 10.47 7.46 -1.94
CA SER A 18 9.03 7.74 -1.86
C SER A 18 8.18 6.51 -1.56
N ALA A 19 8.68 5.30 -1.83
CA ALA A 19 7.93 4.04 -1.72
C ALA A 19 7.70 3.52 -0.29
N GLU A 20 8.07 4.25 0.76
CA GLU A 20 7.90 3.80 2.15
C GLU A 20 6.53 4.12 2.74
N ASN A 21 5.79 5.10 2.20
CA ASN A 21 4.43 5.42 2.64
C ASN A 21 3.60 6.05 1.50
N LEU A 22 2.27 6.08 1.69
CA LEU A 22 1.34 6.54 0.66
C LEU A 22 1.45 8.04 0.37
N TYR A 23 1.68 8.87 1.40
CA TYR A 23 1.79 10.32 1.27
C TYR A 23 2.96 10.72 0.36
N ASN A 24 4.14 10.12 0.58
CA ASN A 24 5.31 10.39 -0.26
C ASN A 24 5.11 9.91 -1.71
N LEU A 25 4.37 8.82 -1.92
CA LEU A 25 4.01 8.37 -3.27
C LEU A 25 3.05 9.33 -3.96
N GLU A 26 2.06 9.86 -3.25
CA GLU A 26 1.14 10.87 -3.77
C GLU A 26 1.88 12.13 -4.21
N GLU A 27 2.80 12.63 -3.37
CA GLU A 27 3.63 13.79 -3.68
C GLU A 27 4.52 13.52 -4.91
N GLN A 28 5.19 12.36 -4.96
CA GLN A 28 6.11 12.01 -6.05
C GLN A 28 5.43 11.89 -7.41
N PHE A 29 4.23 11.30 -7.49
CA PHE A 29 3.54 11.07 -8.76
C PHE A 29 2.53 12.16 -9.10
N SER A 30 1.96 12.84 -8.10
CA SER A 30 1.07 13.99 -8.24
C SER A 30 -0.06 13.79 -9.27
N PHE A 31 -0.66 12.59 -9.32
CA PHE A 31 -1.78 12.32 -10.22
C PHE A 31 -3.04 13.07 -9.78
N SER A 32 -3.70 13.71 -10.74
CA SER A 32 -5.01 14.34 -10.54
C SER A 32 -6.11 13.30 -10.29
N GLY A 33 -7.21 13.71 -9.65
CA GLY A 33 -8.35 12.84 -9.40
C GLY A 33 -8.93 12.17 -10.66
N ALA A 34 -8.94 12.85 -11.80
CA ALA A 34 -9.36 12.26 -13.08
C ALA A 34 -8.43 11.13 -13.55
N GLN A 35 -7.13 11.29 -13.33
CA GLN A 35 -6.13 10.26 -13.65
C GLN A 35 -6.25 9.07 -12.71
N LEU A 36 -6.41 9.31 -11.40
CA LEU A 36 -6.63 8.24 -10.40
C LEU A 36 -7.90 7.43 -10.72
N LYS A 37 -8.98 8.11 -11.13
CA LYS A 37 -10.21 7.45 -11.57
C LYS A 37 -9.99 6.60 -12.82
N SER A 38 -9.28 7.12 -13.82
CA SER A 38 -8.94 6.37 -15.03
C SER A 38 -8.16 5.10 -14.72
N ILE A 39 -7.17 5.18 -13.82
CA ILE A 39 -6.38 4.02 -13.37
C ILE A 39 -7.30 3.00 -12.68
N ALA A 40 -8.18 3.45 -11.78
CA ALA A 40 -9.12 2.58 -11.09
C ALA A 40 -10.07 1.85 -12.06
N ASP A 41 -10.57 2.56 -13.07
CA ASP A 41 -11.45 1.98 -14.09
C ASP A 41 -10.71 0.96 -14.96
N GLU A 42 -9.46 1.23 -15.37
CA GLU A 42 -8.63 0.27 -16.10
C GLU A 42 -8.37 -1.02 -15.30
N ILE A 43 -8.13 -0.92 -13.99
CA ILE A 43 -8.00 -2.08 -13.10
C ILE A 43 -9.31 -2.87 -13.05
N ARG A 44 -10.47 -2.19 -12.98
CA ARG A 44 -11.79 -2.85 -13.00
C ARG A 44 -12.08 -3.56 -14.31
N PHE A 45 -11.62 -3.01 -15.44
CA PHE A 45 -11.79 -3.63 -16.75
C PHE A 45 -10.87 -4.82 -17.00
N SER A 46 -9.88 -5.06 -16.12
CA SER A 46 -9.03 -6.25 -16.14
C SER A 46 -9.76 -7.44 -15.50
N VAL A 47 -10.75 -7.99 -16.22
CA VAL A 47 -11.72 -8.96 -15.69
C VAL A 47 -11.16 -10.39 -15.67
N GLU A 48 -10.19 -10.73 -16.49
CA GLU A 48 -9.71 -12.11 -16.61
C GLU A 48 -8.74 -12.46 -15.48
N GLU A 49 -7.69 -11.64 -15.32
CA GLU A 49 -6.60 -11.89 -14.36
C GLU A 49 -6.40 -10.76 -13.35
N GLY A 50 -7.31 -9.78 -13.30
CA GLY A 50 -7.30 -8.74 -12.27
C GLY A 50 -6.07 -7.83 -12.36
N ILE A 51 -5.39 -7.61 -11.23
CA ILE A 51 -4.27 -6.66 -11.17
C ILE A 51 -3.08 -7.10 -12.04
N VAL A 52 -2.88 -8.40 -12.24
CA VAL A 52 -1.81 -8.95 -13.11
C VAL A 52 -2.05 -8.60 -14.58
N GLU A 53 -3.29 -8.73 -15.05
CA GLU A 53 -3.68 -8.33 -16.40
C GLU A 53 -3.49 -6.81 -16.58
N TYR A 54 -3.95 -6.01 -15.62
CA TYR A 54 -3.71 -4.57 -15.62
C TYR A 54 -2.23 -4.26 -15.79
N LYS A 55 -1.34 -4.88 -15.02
CA LYS A 55 0.10 -4.61 -15.07
C LYS A 55 0.76 -4.91 -16.42
N ARG A 56 0.25 -5.90 -17.16
CA ARG A 56 0.74 -6.21 -18.51
C ARG A 56 0.24 -5.19 -19.54
N SER A 57 -0.92 -4.57 -19.31
CA SER A 57 -1.60 -3.72 -20.29
C SER A 57 -0.84 -2.45 -20.69
N PRO A 58 -0.01 -1.79 -19.85
CA PRO A 58 0.88 -0.71 -20.29
C PRO A 58 2.14 -1.19 -21.02
N LEU A 59 2.64 -2.38 -20.66
CA LEU A 59 3.92 -2.91 -21.15
C LEU A 59 3.81 -3.53 -22.54
N LEU A 60 2.77 -4.32 -22.81
CA LEU A 60 2.62 -5.00 -24.10
C LEU A 60 2.48 -4.02 -25.30
N PRO A 61 1.69 -2.93 -25.20
CA PRO A 61 1.66 -1.91 -26.24
C PRO A 61 2.99 -1.20 -26.41
N LEU A 62 3.72 -0.92 -25.31
CA LEU A 62 5.07 -0.36 -25.40
C LEU A 62 5.99 -1.28 -26.19
N PHE A 63 6.04 -2.58 -25.89
CA PHE A 63 6.91 -3.49 -26.63
C PHE A 63 6.52 -3.60 -28.11
N SER A 64 5.23 -3.62 -28.41
CA SER A 64 4.73 -3.60 -29.80
C SER A 64 5.13 -2.31 -30.54
N PHE A 65 5.07 -1.17 -29.84
CA PHE A 65 5.57 0.10 -30.35
C PHE A 65 7.08 0.05 -30.58
N LEU A 66 7.87 -0.45 -29.63
CA LEU A 66 9.34 -0.56 -29.76
C LEU A 66 9.75 -1.52 -30.88
N GLU A 67 8.99 -2.58 -31.12
CA GLU A 67 9.17 -3.49 -32.26
C GLU A 67 8.96 -2.76 -33.60
N SER A 68 7.91 -1.93 -33.69
CA SER A 68 7.58 -1.13 -34.88
C SER A 68 8.55 0.03 -35.10
N PHE A 69 9.00 0.66 -34.02
CA PHE A 69 9.94 1.80 -34.02
C PHE A 69 11.31 1.44 -34.60
N LYS A 70 11.67 0.15 -34.62
CA LYS A 70 12.87 -0.33 -35.34
C LYS A 70 12.84 0.04 -36.83
N TYR A 71 11.64 0.13 -37.41
CA TYR A 71 11.43 0.33 -38.84
C TYR A 71 10.90 1.74 -39.16
N ASP A 72 10.09 2.35 -38.28
CA ASP A 72 9.57 3.71 -38.48
C ASP A 72 9.74 4.57 -37.21
N SER A 73 10.54 5.63 -37.31
CA SER A 73 10.83 6.56 -36.20
C SER A 73 9.96 7.81 -36.18
N ARG A 74 8.94 7.91 -37.04
CA ARG A 74 8.03 9.07 -37.11
C ARG A 74 7.07 9.17 -35.92
N GLU A 75 6.88 8.08 -35.19
CA GLU A 75 5.96 8.00 -34.05
C GLU A 75 6.62 8.30 -32.69
N ILE A 76 7.75 9.01 -32.68
CA ILE A 76 8.50 9.25 -31.44
C ILE A 76 7.70 10.03 -30.38
N ASP A 77 6.79 10.90 -30.82
CA ASP A 77 5.93 11.68 -29.94
C ASP A 77 4.97 10.79 -29.12
N HIS A 78 4.77 9.52 -29.51
CA HIS A 78 4.02 8.55 -28.71
C HIS A 78 4.80 8.01 -27.50
N LEU A 79 6.13 8.22 -27.41
CA LEU A 79 6.93 7.80 -26.25
C LEU A 79 6.48 8.49 -24.97
N GLU A 80 6.04 9.75 -25.03
CA GLU A 80 5.56 10.48 -23.85
C GLU A 80 4.30 9.82 -23.27
N ASN A 81 3.39 9.37 -24.13
CA ASN A 81 2.19 8.64 -23.70
C ASN A 81 2.56 7.30 -23.04
N HIS A 82 3.55 6.59 -23.59
CA HIS A 82 4.04 5.36 -22.96
C HIS A 82 4.73 5.62 -21.62
N SER A 83 5.56 6.66 -21.52
CA SER A 83 6.17 7.07 -20.26
C SER A 83 5.12 7.37 -19.18
N TYR A 84 4.08 8.11 -19.57
CA TYR A 84 2.98 8.43 -18.68
C TYR A 84 2.27 7.16 -18.17
N ARG A 85 1.95 6.21 -19.04
CA ARG A 85 1.37 4.91 -18.65
C ARG A 85 2.29 4.07 -17.76
N LEU A 86 3.60 4.12 -18.00
CA LEU A 86 4.57 3.46 -17.11
C LEU A 86 4.60 4.13 -15.72
N ALA A 87 4.40 5.44 -15.63
CA ALA A 87 4.30 6.14 -14.35
C ALA A 87 3.11 5.61 -13.54
N GLN A 88 1.95 5.48 -14.19
CA GLN A 88 0.73 4.92 -13.58
C GLN A 88 0.95 3.48 -13.12
N LEU A 89 1.61 2.67 -13.94
CA LEU A 89 1.96 1.29 -13.60
C LEU A 89 2.84 1.20 -12.36
N ILE A 90 3.93 1.99 -12.30
CA ILE A 90 4.82 2.02 -11.12
C ILE A 90 4.04 2.38 -9.87
N TYR A 91 3.17 3.39 -9.96
CA TYR A 91 2.36 3.84 -8.84
C TYR A 91 1.44 2.73 -8.31
N VAL A 92 0.74 2.03 -9.20
CA VAL A 92 -0.11 0.88 -8.84
C VAL A 92 0.69 -0.24 -8.18
N ILE A 93 1.86 -0.59 -8.74
CA ILE A 93 2.75 -1.62 -8.17
C ILE A 93 3.17 -1.23 -6.74
N LEU A 94 3.48 0.05 -6.50
CA LEU A 94 3.92 0.53 -5.20
C LEU A 94 2.79 0.59 -4.18
N ILE A 95 1.56 0.96 -4.57
CA ILE A 95 0.37 0.85 -3.70
C ILE A 95 0.16 -0.62 -3.31
N GLN A 96 0.21 -1.53 -4.27
CA GLN A 96 0.04 -2.95 -3.99
C GLN A 96 1.13 -3.48 -3.03
N ARG A 97 2.38 -3.03 -3.20
CA ARG A 97 3.47 -3.32 -2.26
C ARG A 97 3.15 -2.81 -0.85
N LEU A 98 2.63 -1.60 -0.71
CA LEU A 98 2.27 -1.02 0.60
C LEU A 98 1.12 -1.78 1.28
N LEU A 99 0.14 -2.25 0.51
CA LEU A 99 -0.92 -3.15 0.99
C LEU A 99 -0.33 -4.49 1.45
N ALA A 100 0.52 -5.10 0.64
CA ALA A 100 1.14 -6.39 0.93
C ALA A 100 2.11 -6.34 2.13
N ARG A 101 2.77 -5.19 2.39
CA ARG A 101 3.58 -4.98 3.62
C ARG A 101 2.73 -4.67 4.86
N GLY A 102 1.44 -4.38 4.69
CA GLY A 102 0.56 -3.92 5.78
C GLY A 102 0.77 -2.46 6.19
N THR A 103 1.52 -1.67 5.41
CA THR A 103 1.65 -0.21 5.62
C THR A 103 0.32 0.48 5.34
N ILE A 104 -0.39 0.03 4.31
CA ILE A 104 -1.80 0.36 4.10
C ILE A 104 -2.63 -0.83 4.59
N PRO A 105 -3.56 -0.64 5.55
CA PRO A 105 -4.39 -1.73 6.01
C PRO A 105 -5.40 -2.16 4.93
N LEU A 106 -5.54 -3.47 4.75
CA LEU A 106 -6.58 -4.08 3.91
C LEU A 106 -7.97 -3.67 4.42
N HIS A 107 -8.91 -3.41 3.52
CA HIS A 107 -10.29 -3.14 3.92
C HIS A 107 -10.92 -4.38 4.55
N ARG A 108 -11.64 -4.17 5.64
CA ARG A 108 -12.63 -5.11 6.15
C ARG A 108 -13.97 -4.42 5.99
N GLU A 109 -14.99 -5.13 5.48
CA GLU A 109 -16.34 -4.58 5.44
C GLU A 109 -16.74 -4.22 6.89
N GLU A 110 -16.90 -2.92 7.16
CA GLU A 110 -17.50 -2.45 8.40
C GLU A 110 -18.94 -2.95 8.41
N LEU A 111 -19.21 -3.99 9.21
CA LEU A 111 -20.56 -4.18 9.69
C LEU A 111 -20.82 -2.97 10.58
N ASN A 112 -21.76 -2.11 10.20
CA ASN A 112 -22.31 -1.07 11.07
C ASN A 112 -22.89 -1.75 12.32
N VAL A 113 -22.03 -2.02 13.29
CA VAL A 113 -22.41 -2.31 14.65
C VAL A 113 -22.38 -0.94 15.31
N GLU A 114 -23.55 -0.40 15.66
CA GLU A 114 -23.64 0.79 16.50
C GLU A 114 -23.04 0.45 17.87
N ILE A 115 -21.72 0.56 18.00
CA ILE A 115 -21.04 0.50 19.28
C ILE A 115 -20.74 1.94 19.67
N ASP A 116 -21.56 2.46 20.58
CA ASP A 116 -21.33 3.74 21.22
C ASP A 116 -20.08 3.63 22.13
N VAL A 117 -18.95 4.11 21.60
CA VAL A 117 -17.66 4.16 22.32
C VAL A 117 -17.23 5.62 22.52
N GLU A 118 -18.11 6.49 22.99
CA GLU A 118 -17.70 7.71 23.70
C GLU A 118 -17.35 7.42 25.18
N GLN A 119 -16.59 6.34 25.43
CA GLN A 119 -16.21 5.97 26.80
C GLN A 119 -14.87 6.59 27.20
N ASP A 120 -14.77 7.00 28.47
CA ASP A 120 -13.52 7.42 29.11
C ASP A 120 -12.51 6.25 29.08
N ILE A 121 -11.25 6.55 28.76
CA ILE A 121 -10.14 5.58 28.71
C ILE A 121 -10.04 4.79 30.01
N LYS A 122 -10.31 5.42 31.17
CA LYS A 122 -10.33 4.71 32.46
C LYS A 122 -11.36 3.58 32.49
N VAL A 123 -12.53 3.80 31.89
CA VAL A 123 -13.61 2.79 31.80
C VAL A 123 -13.18 1.66 30.87
N ILE A 124 -12.62 1.99 29.70
CA ILE A 124 -12.10 1.02 28.73
C ILE A 124 -11.05 0.11 29.39
N ILE A 125 -10.09 0.69 30.09
CA ILE A 125 -9.01 -0.06 30.74
C ILE A 125 -9.53 -0.90 31.92
N GLN A 126 -10.50 -0.41 32.67
CA GLN A 126 -11.15 -1.21 33.72
C GLN A 126 -11.89 -2.41 33.13
N ASP A 127 -12.61 -2.21 32.02
CA ASP A 127 -13.32 -3.28 31.35
C ASP A 127 -12.35 -4.34 30.78
N VAL A 128 -11.31 -3.91 30.08
CA VAL A 128 -10.26 -4.80 29.56
C VAL A 128 -9.63 -5.63 30.67
N ASN A 129 -9.26 -5.01 31.79
CA ASN A 129 -8.67 -5.74 32.92
C ASN A 129 -9.66 -6.68 33.60
N ARG A 130 -10.95 -6.32 33.69
CA ARG A 130 -12.00 -7.21 34.19
C ARG A 130 -12.14 -8.44 33.29
N ARG A 131 -12.23 -8.23 31.98
CA ARG A 131 -12.36 -9.33 31.00
C ARG A 131 -11.15 -10.24 30.97
N ILE A 132 -9.94 -9.70 31.11
CA ILE A 132 -8.71 -10.53 31.22
C ILE A 132 -8.75 -11.40 32.49
N LYS A 133 -9.29 -10.88 33.60
CA LYS A 133 -9.46 -11.69 34.83
C LYS A 133 -10.48 -12.81 34.63
N GLU A 134 -11.56 -12.54 33.91
CA GLU A 134 -12.61 -13.51 33.60
C GLU A 134 -12.17 -14.54 32.53
N ASN A 135 -11.33 -14.12 31.58
CA ASN A 135 -10.77 -14.95 30.52
C ASN A 135 -9.28 -14.62 30.27
N PRO A 136 -8.35 -15.35 30.92
CA PRO A 136 -6.91 -15.09 30.80
C PRO A 136 -6.32 -15.21 29.39
N GLU A 137 -6.98 -15.96 28.49
CA GLU A 137 -6.53 -16.14 27.11
C GLU A 137 -6.66 -14.85 26.28
N LEU A 138 -7.49 -13.88 26.72
CA LEU A 138 -7.59 -12.56 26.09
C LEU A 138 -6.26 -11.79 26.11
N ASN A 139 -5.34 -12.10 27.03
CA ASN A 139 -3.97 -11.56 27.00
C ASN A 139 -3.21 -11.90 25.72
N LYS A 140 -3.63 -12.93 24.98
CA LYS A 140 -3.02 -13.33 23.71
C LYS A 140 -3.64 -12.59 22.52
N ASN A 141 -4.84 -12.00 22.66
CA ASN A 141 -5.50 -11.24 21.60
C ASN A 141 -4.68 -10.00 21.23
N ARG A 142 -4.48 -9.77 19.93
CA ARG A 142 -3.65 -8.69 19.39
C ARG A 142 -4.15 -7.31 19.81
N LEU A 143 -5.46 -7.07 19.76
CA LEU A 143 -6.08 -5.79 20.07
C LEU A 143 -5.95 -5.45 21.55
N ILE A 144 -6.14 -6.44 22.43
CA ILE A 144 -5.93 -6.30 23.88
C ILE A 144 -4.45 -5.97 24.18
N LYS A 145 -3.51 -6.64 23.52
CA LYS A 145 -2.08 -6.31 23.65
C LYS A 145 -1.77 -4.88 23.21
N ASN A 146 -2.35 -4.43 22.12
CA ASN A 146 -2.18 -3.06 21.62
C ASN A 146 -2.71 -2.04 22.63
N ILE A 147 -3.89 -2.26 23.21
CA ILE A 147 -4.46 -1.40 24.26
C ILE A 147 -3.54 -1.32 25.48
N LEU A 148 -3.07 -2.47 25.98
CA LEU A 148 -2.16 -2.52 27.14
C LEU A 148 -0.81 -1.86 26.85
N MET A 149 -0.29 -2.01 25.62
CA MET A 149 0.92 -1.34 25.17
C MET A 149 0.74 0.17 25.15
N GLN A 150 -0.34 0.67 24.56
CA GLN A 150 -0.67 2.10 24.52
C GLN A 150 -0.87 2.67 25.92
N MET A 151 -1.48 1.92 26.84
CA MET A 151 -1.59 2.31 28.24
C MET A 151 -0.22 2.43 28.94
N ASN A 152 0.73 1.55 28.61
CA ASN A 152 2.09 1.66 29.12
C ASN A 152 2.82 2.87 28.55
N ILE A 153 2.59 3.20 27.27
CA ILE A 153 3.11 4.43 26.65
C ILE A 153 2.50 5.66 27.35
N TYR A 154 1.19 5.68 27.56
CA TYR A 154 0.49 6.75 28.28
C TYR A 154 1.12 7.02 29.65
N LYS A 155 1.36 5.97 30.45
CA LYS A 155 2.00 6.11 31.77
C LYS A 155 3.40 6.71 31.66
N LYS A 156 4.21 6.23 30.71
CA LYS A 156 5.57 6.76 30.48
C LYS A 156 5.54 8.23 30.05
N GLU A 157 4.63 8.62 29.17
CA GLU A 157 4.50 10.01 28.72
C GLU A 157 3.96 10.92 29.83
N LEU A 158 3.06 10.42 30.68
CA LEU A 158 2.61 11.13 31.87
C LEU A 158 3.75 11.39 32.86
N ASP A 159 4.57 10.38 33.14
CA ASP A 159 5.73 10.50 34.01
C ASP A 159 6.76 11.49 33.43
N LYS A 160 7.02 11.43 32.12
CA LYS A 160 7.89 12.41 31.42
C LYS A 160 7.35 13.83 31.54
N MET A 161 6.04 14.02 31.31
CA MET A 161 5.41 15.33 31.44
C MET A 161 5.55 15.88 32.86
N GLN A 162 5.27 15.05 33.88
CA GLN A 162 5.38 15.44 35.29
C GLN A 162 6.81 15.80 35.71
N ASN A 163 7.80 15.08 35.17
CA ASN A 163 9.22 15.34 35.46
C ASN A 163 9.78 16.58 34.74
N LEU A 164 9.28 16.88 33.54
CA LEU A 164 9.77 18.00 32.73
C LEU A 164 9.02 19.31 33.02
N ALA A 165 7.73 19.25 33.37
CA ALA A 165 6.89 20.42 33.62
C ALA A 165 7.48 21.45 34.61
N PRO A 166 8.12 21.05 35.74
CA PRO A 166 8.70 22.01 36.68
C PRO A 166 9.90 22.80 36.13
N ASN A 167 10.55 22.31 35.08
CA ASN A 167 11.79 22.87 34.52
C ASN A 167 11.57 23.65 33.22
N ILE A 168 10.32 23.79 32.77
CA ILE A 168 9.97 24.49 31.52
C ILE A 168 9.91 26.00 31.76
N LYS A 169 10.53 26.78 30.87
CA LYS A 169 10.41 28.24 30.88
C LYS A 169 8.95 28.65 30.61
N PRO A 170 8.40 29.65 31.32
CA PRO A 170 6.99 30.06 31.18
C PRO A 170 6.57 30.36 29.73
N GLU A 171 7.48 30.91 28.93
CA GLU A 171 7.27 31.24 27.51
C GLU A 171 7.08 30.02 26.60
N LEU A 172 7.62 28.86 27.00
CA LEU A 172 7.55 27.58 26.25
C LEU A 172 6.51 26.62 26.83
N ALA A 173 5.81 27.01 27.91
CA ALA A 173 4.83 26.14 28.58
C ALA A 173 3.66 25.78 27.66
N SER A 174 3.16 26.73 26.87
CA SER A 174 2.04 26.50 25.95
C SER A 174 2.37 25.49 24.86
N SER A 175 3.55 25.60 24.23
CA SER A 175 4.01 24.66 23.20
C SER A 175 4.36 23.29 23.79
N PHE A 176 4.93 23.26 24.99
CA PHE A 176 5.20 22.02 25.74
C PHE A 176 3.90 21.24 25.99
N PHE A 177 2.89 21.87 26.60
CA PHE A 177 1.62 21.19 26.88
C PHE A 177 0.84 20.84 25.61
N ALA A 178 0.92 21.66 24.55
CA ALA A 178 0.29 21.35 23.28
C ALA A 178 0.86 20.07 22.64
N ASN A 179 2.18 19.84 22.75
CA ASN A 179 2.82 18.63 22.24
C ASN A 179 2.37 17.39 23.03
N PHE A 180 2.36 17.45 24.36
CA PHE A 180 1.87 16.35 25.19
C PHE A 180 0.38 16.07 24.94
N ARG A 181 -0.43 17.11 24.76
CA ARG A 181 -1.85 16.96 24.43
C ARG A 181 -2.05 16.18 23.13
N LYS A 182 -1.33 16.53 22.06
CA LYS A 182 -1.36 15.77 20.78
C LYS A 182 -0.97 14.31 20.98
N THR A 183 0.09 14.06 21.76
CA THR A 183 0.53 12.69 22.07
C THR A 183 -0.54 11.92 22.84
N PHE A 184 -1.16 12.52 23.87
CA PHE A 184 -2.23 11.87 24.63
C PHE A 184 -3.49 11.66 23.80
N ASP A 185 -3.88 12.60 22.96
CA ASP A 185 -5.03 12.47 22.07
C ASP A 185 -4.84 11.29 21.10
N SER A 186 -3.64 11.17 20.49
CA SER A 186 -3.29 10.04 19.62
C SER A 186 -3.30 8.69 20.35
N ILE A 187 -2.75 8.64 21.58
CA ILE A 187 -2.78 7.42 22.40
C ILE A 187 -4.23 7.03 22.74
N ASN A 188 -5.06 8.01 23.11
CA ASN A 188 -6.46 7.80 23.47
C ASN A 188 -7.29 7.31 22.28
N GLU A 189 -7.08 7.90 21.10
CA GLU A 189 -7.71 7.48 19.85
C GLU A 189 -7.33 6.03 19.54
N SER A 190 -6.04 5.69 19.60
CA SER A 190 -5.56 4.32 19.38
C SER A 190 -6.16 3.32 20.36
N ILE A 191 -6.30 3.67 21.65
CA ILE A 191 -6.95 2.81 22.65
C ILE A 191 -8.42 2.60 22.31
N ARG A 192 -9.15 3.66 21.94
CA ARG A 192 -10.58 3.59 21.58
C ARG A 192 -10.80 2.75 20.34
N GLU A 193 -9.98 2.93 19.30
CA GLU A 193 -10.05 2.14 18.06
C GLU A 193 -9.84 0.65 18.33
N ASN A 194 -8.72 0.28 18.98
CA ASN A 194 -8.45 -1.12 19.28
C ASN A 194 -9.53 -1.74 20.21
N TYR A 195 -10.11 -0.95 21.11
CA TYR A 195 -11.18 -1.42 22.00
C TYR A 195 -12.51 -1.58 21.27
N ARG A 196 -12.87 -0.65 20.38
CA ARG A 196 -14.04 -0.79 19.51
C ARG A 196 -13.92 -2.04 18.64
N GLU A 197 -12.77 -2.21 17.97
CA GLU A 197 -12.48 -3.40 17.15
C GLU A 197 -12.57 -4.69 17.99
N PHE A 198 -12.10 -4.66 19.23
CA PHE A 198 -12.18 -5.82 20.12
C PHE A 198 -13.63 -6.19 20.46
N LEU A 199 -14.47 -5.19 20.77
CA LEU A 199 -15.88 -5.40 21.05
C LEU A 199 -16.64 -5.91 19.81
N GLU A 200 -16.29 -5.40 18.62
CA GLU A 200 -16.82 -5.88 17.34
C GLU A 200 -16.44 -7.36 17.12
N GLU A 201 -15.16 -7.73 17.29
CA GLU A 201 -14.70 -9.12 17.17
C GLU A 201 -15.47 -10.06 18.11
N GLU A 202 -15.74 -9.64 19.35
CA GLU A 202 -16.51 -10.44 20.31
C GLU A 202 -18.00 -10.54 19.93
N GLN A 203 -18.61 -9.44 19.50
CA GLN A 203 -20.01 -9.40 19.11
C GLN A 203 -20.26 -10.29 17.89
N LEU A 204 -19.34 -10.28 16.92
CA LEU A 204 -19.41 -11.09 15.70
C LEU A 204 -19.24 -12.59 15.99
N LYS A 205 -18.37 -12.95 16.94
CA LYS A 205 -18.25 -14.33 17.44
C LYS A 205 -19.51 -14.81 18.14
N ARG A 206 -20.21 -13.94 18.87
CA ARG A 206 -21.48 -14.26 19.55
C ARG A 206 -22.63 -14.44 18.57
N ASP A 207 -22.69 -13.60 17.53
CA ASP A 207 -23.77 -13.60 16.54
C ASP A 207 -23.58 -14.66 15.44
N GLY A 208 -22.48 -15.41 15.46
CA GLY A 208 -22.16 -16.43 14.43
C GLY A 208 -21.96 -15.84 13.04
N LYS A 209 -21.85 -14.52 12.93
CA LYS A 209 -21.59 -13.80 11.68
C LYS A 209 -20.08 -13.67 11.53
N SER A 210 -19.48 -14.38 10.58
CA SER A 210 -18.11 -14.07 10.18
C SER A 210 -18.10 -12.71 9.51
N VAL A 211 -17.21 -11.80 9.93
CA VAL A 211 -16.73 -10.71 9.06
C VAL A 211 -16.50 -11.34 7.69
N ARG A 212 -16.97 -10.74 6.60
CA ARG A 212 -16.38 -11.08 5.29
C ARG A 212 -14.95 -10.55 5.35
N ASP A 213 -14.07 -11.34 5.96
CA ASP A 213 -12.67 -11.04 6.05
C ASP A 213 -12.18 -10.82 4.61
N ASN A 214 -11.39 -9.77 4.43
CA ASN A 214 -10.74 -9.51 3.16
C ASN A 214 -10.17 -10.83 2.62
N PRO A 215 -10.42 -11.23 1.37
CA PRO A 215 -9.92 -12.51 0.85
C PRO A 215 -8.41 -12.66 1.00
N LEU A 216 -7.67 -11.55 1.11
CA LEU A 216 -6.22 -11.53 1.29
C LEU A 216 -5.76 -11.64 2.75
N ALA A 217 -6.63 -11.36 3.73
CA ALA A 217 -6.28 -11.31 5.15
C ALA A 217 -5.72 -12.62 5.73
N PRO A 218 -6.14 -13.83 5.28
CA PRO A 218 -5.59 -15.08 5.81
C PRO A 218 -4.15 -15.39 5.37
N PHE A 219 -3.61 -14.68 4.38
CA PHE A 219 -2.36 -15.07 3.72
C PHE A 219 -1.15 -14.23 4.18
N ASP A 220 0.05 -14.83 4.14
CA ASP A 220 1.29 -14.06 4.20
C ASP A 220 1.55 -13.37 2.85
N LEU A 221 1.43 -12.04 2.85
CA LEU A 221 1.60 -11.20 1.66
C LEU A 221 3.05 -10.71 1.46
N THR A 222 3.97 -11.09 2.35
CA THR A 222 5.39 -10.71 2.26
C THR A 222 6.04 -11.09 0.92
N PRO A 223 5.77 -12.28 0.33
CA PRO A 223 6.29 -12.64 -0.99
C PRO A 223 5.80 -11.71 -2.09
N ILE A 224 4.51 -11.34 -2.08
CA ILE A 224 3.92 -10.39 -3.04
C ILE A 224 4.60 -9.03 -2.93
N ALA A 225 4.87 -8.53 -1.71
CA ALA A 225 5.59 -7.28 -1.52
C ALA A 225 7.01 -7.31 -2.11
N ARG A 226 7.71 -8.44 -2.02
CA ARG A 226 9.03 -8.64 -2.63
C ARG A 226 8.95 -8.60 -4.15
N VAL A 227 8.02 -9.33 -4.73
CA VAL A 227 7.80 -9.36 -6.18
C VAL A 227 7.43 -7.97 -6.72
N CYS A 228 6.53 -7.24 -6.04
CA CYS A 228 6.18 -5.86 -6.40
C CYS A 228 7.40 -4.92 -6.34
N SER A 229 8.34 -5.15 -5.44
CA SER A 229 9.58 -4.35 -5.39
C SER A 229 10.45 -4.59 -6.64
N SER A 230 10.56 -5.84 -7.09
CA SER A 230 11.25 -6.20 -8.34
C SER A 230 10.54 -5.60 -9.56
N GLN A 231 9.21 -5.72 -9.63
CA GLN A 231 8.41 -5.13 -10.71
C GLN A 231 8.61 -3.61 -10.80
N ALA A 232 8.51 -2.91 -9.67
CA ALA A 232 8.67 -1.45 -9.63
C ALA A 232 10.04 -1.02 -10.14
N LYS A 233 11.10 -1.76 -9.78
CA LYS A 233 12.45 -1.50 -10.26
C LYS A 233 12.56 -1.68 -11.78
N GLU A 234 12.13 -2.83 -12.31
CA GLU A 234 12.20 -3.10 -13.76
C GLU A 234 11.41 -2.06 -14.56
N VAL A 235 10.18 -1.74 -14.13
CA VAL A 235 9.33 -0.75 -14.82
C VAL A 235 9.90 0.67 -14.70
N ALA A 236 10.50 1.03 -13.56
CA ALA A 236 11.18 2.31 -13.38
C ALA A 236 12.39 2.46 -14.30
N GLU A 237 13.20 1.41 -14.48
CA GLU A 237 14.32 1.42 -15.43
C GLU A 237 13.85 1.64 -16.87
N VAL A 238 12.76 0.96 -17.27
CA VAL A 238 12.14 1.13 -18.58
C VAL A 238 11.65 2.55 -18.76
N LYS A 239 10.90 3.08 -17.80
CA LYS A 239 10.37 4.45 -17.84
C LYS A 239 11.48 5.49 -17.91
N ALA A 240 12.50 5.38 -17.06
CA ALA A 240 13.63 6.28 -17.08
C ALA A 240 14.36 6.26 -18.43
N THR A 241 14.49 5.07 -19.04
CA THR A 241 15.06 4.94 -20.39
C THR A 241 14.19 5.64 -21.44
N VAL A 242 12.88 5.44 -21.40
CA VAL A 242 11.92 6.08 -22.31
C VAL A 242 11.96 7.60 -22.16
N ASP A 243 11.93 8.11 -20.92
CA ASP A 243 12.01 9.55 -20.63
C ASP A 243 13.31 10.19 -21.12
N PHE A 244 14.44 9.53 -20.85
CA PHE A 244 15.73 10.00 -21.30
C PHE A 244 15.80 10.08 -22.83
N VAL A 245 15.30 9.05 -23.52
CA VAL A 245 15.26 9.01 -24.98
C VAL A 245 14.33 10.10 -25.55
N ALA A 246 13.16 10.31 -24.95
CA ALA A 246 12.22 11.35 -25.37
C ALA A 246 12.82 12.76 -25.23
N LYS A 247 13.56 13.01 -24.14
CA LYS A 247 14.21 14.31 -23.86
C LYS A 247 15.44 14.57 -24.71
N GLU A 248 16.40 13.64 -24.74
CA GLU A 248 17.73 13.86 -25.32
C GLU A 248 17.76 13.66 -26.84
N ARG A 249 16.79 12.91 -27.40
CA ARG A 249 16.70 12.54 -28.82
C ARG A 249 17.99 11.96 -29.43
N PHE A 250 18.92 11.49 -28.59
CA PHE A 250 20.24 10.99 -28.97
C PHE A 250 20.33 9.47 -28.74
N LYS A 251 20.92 8.73 -29.69
CA LYS A 251 21.08 7.25 -29.65
C LYS A 251 19.80 6.45 -29.32
N MET A 252 18.65 7.01 -29.67
CA MET A 252 17.31 6.54 -29.33
C MET A 252 17.10 5.05 -29.67
N ARG A 253 17.51 4.64 -30.87
CA ARG A 253 17.31 3.26 -31.35
C ARG A 253 18.09 2.21 -30.54
N GLU A 254 19.30 2.52 -30.10
CA GLU A 254 20.13 1.58 -29.35
C GLU A 254 19.57 1.35 -27.95
N SER A 255 19.25 2.43 -27.23
CA SER A 255 18.67 2.38 -25.89
C SER A 255 17.30 1.68 -25.89
N LEU A 256 16.42 2.03 -26.83
CA LEU A 256 15.10 1.41 -26.94
C LEU A 256 15.16 -0.05 -27.41
N ALA A 257 16.11 -0.39 -28.29
CA ALA A 257 16.32 -1.79 -28.66
C ALA A 257 16.78 -2.65 -27.48
N ASN A 258 17.56 -2.10 -26.55
CA ASN A 258 17.98 -2.81 -25.35
C ASN A 258 16.81 -3.06 -24.37
N VAL A 259 15.88 -2.12 -24.25
CA VAL A 259 14.62 -2.34 -23.50
C VAL A 259 13.86 -3.53 -24.10
N LEU A 260 13.69 -3.56 -25.42
CA LEU A 260 12.97 -4.64 -26.07
C LEU A 260 13.68 -6.01 -25.96
N LYS A 261 15.02 -6.04 -25.98
CA LYS A 261 15.79 -7.28 -25.73
C LYS A 261 15.54 -7.85 -24.33
N ARG A 262 15.26 -7.01 -23.35
CA ARG A 262 14.93 -7.38 -21.97
C ARG A 262 13.43 -7.63 -21.74
N LYS A 263 12.61 -7.70 -22.79
CA LYS A 263 11.14 -7.88 -22.68
C LYS A 263 10.74 -9.00 -21.70
N ASP A 264 11.35 -10.17 -21.85
CA ASP A 264 11.04 -11.32 -20.99
C ASP A 264 11.55 -11.14 -19.56
N ASP A 265 12.70 -10.47 -19.38
CA ASP A 265 13.20 -10.11 -18.04
C ASP A 265 12.26 -9.14 -17.32
N ILE A 266 11.73 -8.15 -18.05
CA ILE A 266 10.83 -7.11 -17.53
C ILE A 266 9.46 -7.70 -17.17
N LEU A 267 8.96 -8.65 -17.97
CA LEU A 267 7.67 -9.30 -17.72
C LEU A 267 7.74 -10.42 -16.67
N ARG A 268 8.93 -11.00 -16.44
CA ARG A 268 9.09 -12.14 -15.51
C ARG A 268 8.59 -11.84 -14.10
N PRO A 269 8.89 -10.71 -13.44
CA PRO A 269 8.35 -10.43 -12.11
C PRO A 269 6.82 -10.34 -12.07
N ILE A 270 6.14 -10.04 -13.18
CA ILE A 270 4.66 -10.08 -13.24
C ILE A 270 4.18 -11.53 -13.29
N GLN A 271 4.91 -12.42 -13.96
CA GLN A 271 4.63 -13.85 -13.93
C GLN A 271 4.92 -14.46 -12.55
N GLU A 272 6.00 -14.05 -11.89
CA GLU A 272 6.32 -14.49 -10.52
C GLU A 272 5.20 -14.12 -9.53
N GLU A 273 4.53 -12.98 -9.70
CA GLU A 273 3.36 -12.61 -8.89
C GLU A 273 2.18 -13.58 -9.10
N TRP A 274 1.95 -13.98 -10.35
CA TRP A 274 0.93 -14.98 -10.67
C TRP A 274 1.26 -16.33 -10.01
N ASP A 275 2.51 -16.76 -10.10
CA ASP A 275 2.97 -18.02 -9.51
C ASP A 275 2.84 -18.00 -7.97
N GLU A 276 3.05 -16.84 -7.34
CA GLU A 276 2.79 -16.64 -5.91
C GLU A 276 1.30 -16.75 -5.58
N TYR A 277 0.40 -16.18 -6.39
CA TYR A 277 -1.03 -16.39 -6.21
C TYR A 277 -1.46 -17.85 -6.38
N GLU A 278 -0.88 -18.57 -7.33
CA GLU A 278 -1.10 -20.00 -7.47
C GLU A 278 -0.62 -20.76 -6.24
N ARG A 279 0.57 -20.42 -5.71
CA ARG A 279 1.08 -21.04 -4.49
C ARG A 279 0.14 -20.80 -3.32
N MET A 280 -0.24 -19.54 -3.08
CA MET A 280 -1.18 -19.14 -2.02
C MET A 280 -2.51 -19.89 -2.13
N SER A 281 -3.08 -19.98 -3.34
CA SER A 281 -4.34 -20.70 -3.54
C SER A 281 -4.28 -22.19 -3.17
N ARG A 282 -3.10 -22.83 -3.27
CA ARG A 282 -2.90 -24.24 -2.88
C ARG A 282 -2.73 -24.44 -1.37
N GLU A 283 -2.38 -23.38 -0.64
CA GLU A 283 -2.20 -23.43 0.82
C GLU A 283 -3.54 -23.48 1.58
N VAL A 284 -4.64 -23.09 0.93
CA VAL A 284 -5.99 -23.07 1.52
C VAL A 284 -6.86 -24.17 0.93
N THR A 285 -7.41 -25.05 1.77
CA THR A 285 -8.26 -26.19 1.37
C THR A 285 -9.67 -25.80 0.94
N THR A 286 -9.95 -24.52 0.73
CA THR A 286 -11.30 -24.02 0.46
C THR A 286 -11.47 -23.83 -1.06
N ASP A 287 -12.43 -24.53 -1.67
CA ASP A 287 -12.74 -24.48 -3.11
C ASP A 287 -13.14 -23.08 -3.66
N LYS A 288 -13.14 -22.05 -2.82
CA LYS A 288 -13.57 -20.68 -3.15
C LYS A 288 -12.43 -19.69 -3.39
N VAL A 289 -11.18 -20.08 -3.16
CA VAL A 289 -10.03 -19.19 -3.30
C VAL A 289 -9.07 -19.74 -4.36
N ASP A 290 -9.13 -19.17 -5.56
CA ASP A 290 -8.18 -19.44 -6.65
C ASP A 290 -7.25 -18.23 -6.89
N ALA A 291 -6.18 -18.44 -7.67
CA ALA A 291 -5.21 -17.38 -7.98
C ALA A 291 -5.86 -16.14 -8.61
N ARG A 292 -6.90 -16.34 -9.44
CA ARG A 292 -7.67 -15.26 -10.07
C ARG A 292 -8.40 -14.41 -9.03
N SER A 293 -9.06 -15.04 -8.08
CA SER A 293 -9.79 -14.38 -6.99
C SER A 293 -8.86 -13.56 -6.11
N LEU A 294 -7.65 -14.06 -5.83
CA LEU A 294 -6.62 -13.32 -5.08
C LEU A 294 -6.12 -12.10 -5.85
N SER A 295 -5.79 -12.27 -7.14
CA SER A 295 -5.37 -11.17 -8.00
C SER A 295 -6.46 -10.07 -8.12
N LYS A 296 -7.74 -10.47 -8.24
CA LYS A 296 -8.89 -9.56 -8.25
C LYS A 296 -9.12 -8.87 -6.91
N ALA A 297 -8.91 -9.58 -5.80
CA ALA A 297 -8.99 -9.00 -4.47
C ALA A 297 -7.94 -7.91 -4.27
N PHE A 298 -6.69 -8.15 -4.70
CA PHE A 298 -5.66 -7.11 -4.70
C PHE A 298 -6.03 -5.93 -5.59
N GLY A 299 -6.53 -6.16 -6.80
CA GLY A 299 -7.01 -5.10 -7.68
C GLY A 299 -8.11 -4.25 -7.04
N SER A 300 -9.04 -4.89 -6.31
CA SER A 300 -10.12 -4.20 -5.60
C SER A 300 -9.60 -3.33 -4.45
N GLU A 301 -8.61 -3.81 -3.70
CA GLU A 301 -7.95 -3.02 -2.66
C GLU A 301 -7.19 -1.82 -3.21
N VAL A 302 -6.45 -2.00 -4.32
CA VAL A 302 -5.76 -0.90 -5.00
C VAL A 302 -6.78 0.14 -5.47
N VAL A 303 -7.86 -0.28 -6.13
CA VAL A 303 -8.95 0.61 -6.57
C VAL A 303 -9.50 1.41 -5.40
N ARG A 304 -9.76 0.78 -4.26
CA ARG A 304 -10.24 1.48 -3.06
C ARG A 304 -9.27 2.56 -2.59
N VAL A 305 -7.97 2.29 -2.59
CA VAL A 305 -6.94 3.28 -2.21
C VAL A 305 -6.99 4.47 -3.18
N LEU A 306 -7.00 4.21 -4.50
CA LEU A 306 -7.08 5.25 -5.53
C LEU A 306 -8.34 6.10 -5.39
N GLU A 307 -9.49 5.49 -5.06
CA GLU A 307 -10.75 6.22 -4.87
C GLU A 307 -10.79 7.06 -3.60
N LYS A 308 -10.12 6.63 -2.53
CA LYS A 308 -9.95 7.46 -1.33
C LYS A 308 -9.14 8.71 -1.65
N GLN A 309 -8.07 8.57 -2.43
CA GLN A 309 -7.24 9.69 -2.86
C GLN A 309 -7.98 10.65 -3.78
N HIS A 310 -8.88 10.15 -4.64
CA HIS A 310 -9.70 11.01 -5.48
C HIS A 310 -10.65 11.93 -4.68
N LYS A 311 -11.09 11.48 -3.50
CA LYS A 311 -12.08 12.19 -2.66
C LYS A 311 -11.46 13.18 -1.66
N SER A 312 -10.15 13.08 -1.42
CA SER A 312 -9.37 13.97 -0.54
C SER A 312 -8.93 15.23 -1.27
#